data_AF-A0A2Z6A5Z0-F1
#
_entry.id   AF-A0A2Z6A5Z0-F1
#
_cell.length_a   1.000
_cell.length_b   1.000
_cell.length_c   1.000
_cell.angle_alpha   90.00
_cell.angle_beta   90.00
_cell.angle_gamma   90.00
#
_symmetry.space_group_name_H-M   'P 1'
#
loop_
_entity.id
_entity.type
_entity.pdbx_description
1 polymer ?
#
loop_
_entity_poly.entity_id
_entity_poly.type
_entity_poly.pdbx_seq_one_letter_code
_entity_poly.pdbx_strand_id
1 'polypeptide(L)' 'WESTQRYVMMAANNSNKIAVIDTVDSKLTALVEVGKTPHPGRGANFVHPEFGPVWATSHLGDETIAL' A
#
# COMPACT_ATOMS: atom_id res chain seq x y z
N TRP A 1 -1.74 -7.17 2.53
CA TRP A 1 -1.16 -7.49 3.84
C TRP A 1 0.29 -7.06 3.84
N GLU A 2 0.71 -6.30 4.84
CA GLU A 2 2.14 -6.08 5.06
C GLU A 2 2.79 -7.35 5.64
N SER A 3 4.11 -7.39 5.65
CA SER A 3 4.93 -8.57 5.97
C SER A 3 4.56 -9.31 7.27
N THR A 4 4.09 -8.61 8.29
CA THR A 4 3.70 -9.14 9.61
C THR A 4 2.23 -9.51 9.72
N GLN A 5 1.45 -9.29 8.65
CA GLN A 5 0.02 -9.62 8.57
C GLN A 5 -0.85 -8.95 9.64
N ARG A 6 -0.47 -7.75 10.10
CA ARG A 6 -1.31 -6.90 10.95
C ARG A 6 -2.09 -5.87 10.15
N TYR A 7 -1.48 -5.31 9.11
CA TYR A 7 -2.13 -4.29 8.29
C TYR A 7 -2.51 -4.80 6.90
N VAL A 8 -3.72 -4.45 6.46
CA VAL A 8 -4.14 -4.62 5.07
C VAL A 8 -4.05 -3.27 4.36
N MET A 9 -3.36 -3.26 3.23
CA MET A 9 -3.28 -2.11 2.31
C MET A 9 -4.17 -2.39 1.11
N MET A 10 -5.16 -1.51 0.87
CA MET A 10 -6.12 -1.62 -0.23
C MET A 10 -6.10 -0.35 -1.07
N ALA A 11 -6.16 -0.51 -2.39
CA ALA A 11 -6.20 0.62 -3.30
C ALA A 11 -7.61 1.22 -3.40
N ALA A 12 -7.74 2.50 -3.07
CA ALA A 12 -8.85 3.36 -3.48
C ALA A 12 -8.48 3.99 -4.84
N ASN A 13 -8.52 3.15 -5.89
CA ASN A 13 -7.87 3.40 -7.17
C ASN A 13 -8.23 4.74 -7.84
N ASN A 14 -9.52 5.09 -7.95
CA ASN A 14 -9.97 6.33 -8.58
C ASN A 14 -9.75 7.57 -7.70
N SER A 15 -9.27 7.38 -6.46
CA SER A 15 -8.91 8.45 -5.54
C SER A 15 -7.39 8.61 -5.39
N ASN A 16 -6.58 7.81 -6.09
CA ASN A 16 -5.12 7.81 -6.01
C ASN A 16 -4.59 7.64 -4.57
N LYS A 17 -5.23 6.77 -3.79
CA LYS A 17 -4.89 6.53 -2.38
C LYS A 17 -4.78 5.05 -2.05
N ILE A 18 -3.96 4.73 -1.06
CA ILE A 18 -3.92 3.45 -0.36
C ILE A 18 -4.52 3.62 1.03
N ALA A 19 -5.55 2.84 1.35
CA ALA A 19 -6.10 2.73 2.69
C ALA A 19 -5.33 1.66 3.47
N VAL A 20 -4.86 2.03 4.66
CA VAL A 20 -4.18 1.13 5.59
C VAL A 20 -5.11 0.82 6.76
N ILE A 21 -5.50 -0.44 6.90
CA ILE A 21 -6.41 -0.90 7.95
C ILE A 21 -5.64 -1.77 8.94
N ASP A 22 -5.69 -1.44 10.23
CA ASP A 22 -5.26 -2.35 11.31
C ASP A 22 -6.33 -3.42 11.50
N THR A 23 -5.99 -4.68 11.28
CA THR A 23 -6.96 -5.79 11.40
C THR A 23 -7.13 -6.32 12.81
N VAL A 24 -6.22 -5.97 13.74
CA VAL A 24 -6.36 -6.30 15.15
C VAL A 24 -7.35 -5.35 15.79
N ASP A 25 -7.16 -4.04 15.58
CA ASP A 25 -8.02 -3.01 16.17
C ASP A 25 -9.25 -2.68 15.30
N SER A 26 -9.32 -3.22 14.08
CA SER A 26 -10.38 -2.98 13.09
C SER A 26 -10.59 -1.49 12.80
N LYS A 27 -9.50 -0.75 12.62
CA LYS A 27 -9.50 0.71 12.44
C LYS A 27 -8.72 1.14 11.21
N LEU A 28 -9.17 2.21 10.58
CA LEU A 28 -8.40 2.94 9.56
C LEU A 28 -7.21 3.61 10.23
N THR A 29 -6.00 3.25 9.81
CA THR A 29 -4.75 3.80 10.34
C THR A 29 -4.27 4.98 9.50
N ALA A 30 -4.37 4.88 8.17
CA ALA A 30 -3.88 5.92 7.26
C ALA A 30 -4.57 5.88 5.90
N LEU A 31 -4.55 7.03 5.23
CA LEU A 31 -4.82 7.18 3.80
C LEU A 31 -3.58 7.79 3.15
N VAL A 32 -2.83 6.98 2.42
CA VAL A 32 -1.56 7.38 1.79
C VAL A 32 -1.84 7.80 0.36
N GLU A 33 -1.43 9.01 -0.03
CA GLU A 33 -1.51 9.48 -1.41
C GLU A 33 -0.38 8.87 -2.25
N VAL A 34 -0.72 8.40 -3.45
CA VAL A 34 0.21 7.75 -4.37
C VAL A 34 -0.04 8.22 -5.81
N GLY A 35 0.62 7.59 -6.78
CA GLY A 35 0.42 7.84 -8.20
C GLY A 35 -1.00 7.53 -8.70
N LYS A 36 -1.19 7.67 -10.00
CA LYS A 36 -2.50 7.58 -10.64
C LYS A 36 -2.99 6.15 -10.76
N THR A 37 -4.18 5.87 -10.21
CA THR A 37 -4.82 4.54 -10.32
C THR A 37 -3.91 3.41 -9.79
N PRO A 38 -3.60 3.38 -8.47
CA PRO A 38 -2.83 2.29 -7.88
C PRO A 38 -3.53 0.94 -8.08
N HIS A 39 -2.76 -0.08 -8.46
CA HIS A 39 -3.28 -1.41 -8.75
C HIS A 39 -2.33 -2.51 -8.24
N PRO A 40 -2.34 -2.77 -6.92
CA PRO A 40 -1.34 -3.62 -6.27
C PRO A 40 -1.52 -5.13 -6.50
N GLY A 41 -2.73 -5.60 -6.88
CA GLY A 41 -3.10 -6.99 -6.60
C GLY A 41 -3.05 -7.24 -5.09
N ARG A 42 -2.10 -8.07 -4.62
CA ARG A 42 -1.80 -8.23 -3.18
C ARG A 42 -0.67 -7.29 -2.70
N GLY A 43 0.02 -6.66 -3.64
CA GLY A 43 1.27 -5.90 -3.47
C GLY A 43 2.49 -6.78 -3.20
N ALA A 44 3.64 -6.13 -3.01
CA ALA A 44 4.92 -6.80 -2.79
C ALA A 44 5.57 -6.33 -1.49
N ASN A 45 5.91 -7.27 -0.61
CA ASN A 45 6.61 -6.99 0.64
C ASN A 45 8.11 -7.27 0.49
N PHE A 46 8.96 -6.37 0.94
CA PHE A 46 10.41 -6.59 1.03
C PHE A 46 11.04 -5.64 2.06
N VAL A 47 12.31 -5.86 2.39
CA VAL A 47 13.07 -4.96 3.26
C VAL A 47 13.90 -4.03 2.39
N HIS A 48 13.56 -2.75 2.37
CA HIS A 48 14.36 -1.72 1.71
C HIS A 48 15.61 -1.43 2.55
N PRO A 49 16.82 -1.30 1.95
CA PRO A 49 18.05 -1.06 2.70
C PRO A 49 18.03 0.19 3.60
N GLU A 50 17.29 1.22 3.20
CA GLU A 50 17.21 2.50 3.93
C GLU A 50 15.91 2.65 4.74
N PHE A 51 14.79 2.12 4.25
CA PHE A 51 13.46 2.37 4.84
C PHE A 51 12.95 1.21 5.69
N GLY A 52 13.68 0.09 5.74
CA GLY A 52 13.24 -1.11 6.45
C GLY A 52 12.10 -1.83 5.71
N PRO A 53 11.23 -2.56 6.43
CA PRO A 53 10.10 -3.28 5.81
C PRO A 53 9.15 -2.32 5.09
N VAL A 54 8.92 -2.56 3.80
CA VAL A 54 8.01 -1.78 2.95
C VAL A 54 7.03 -2.70 2.21
N TRP A 55 5.94 -2.10 1.74
CA TRP A 55 4.97 -2.75 0.86
C TRP A 55 4.80 -1.89 -0.39
N ALA A 56 4.92 -2.50 -1.55
CA ALA A 56 4.92 -1.79 -2.81
C ALA A 56 3.66 -2.00 -3.65
N THR A 57 3.29 -0.95 -4.39
CA THR A 57 2.26 -0.98 -5.44
C THR A 57 2.75 -0.36 -6.74
N SER A 58 2.35 -0.95 -7.86
CA SER A 58 2.40 -0.31 -9.18
C SER A 58 1.10 0.44 -9.48
N HIS A 59 1.10 1.17 -10.58
CA HIS A 59 0.01 2.01 -11.03
C HIS A 59 -0.42 1.61 -12.45
N LEU A 60 -1.72 1.66 -12.74
CA LEU A 60 -2.24 1.52 -14.10
C LEU A 60 -2.29 2.86 -14.84
N GLY A 61 -2.31 3.97 -14.09
CA GLY A 61 -2.47 5.32 -14.62
C GLY A 61 -1.16 6.05 -14.94
N ASP A 62 -0.01 5.51 -14.49
CA ASP A 62 1.34 6.02 -14.74
C ASP A 62 2.41 4.92 -14.51
N GLU A 63 3.68 5.21 -14.82
CA GLU A 63 4.80 4.27 -14.67
C GLU A 63 5.41 4.18 -13.25
N THR A 64 4.81 4.80 -12.24
CA THR A 64 5.43 4.90 -10.92
C THR A 64 5.27 3.63 -10.08
N ILE A 65 6.22 3.39 -9.17
CA ILE A 65 6.11 2.43 -8.07
C ILE A 65 6.16 3.20 -6.75
N ALA A 66 5.19 2.96 -5.87
CA ALA A 66 5.17 3.52 -4.52
C ALA A 66 5.56 2.44 -3.50
N LEU A 67 6.29 2.83 -2.45
CA LEU A 67 6.79 1.98 -1.35
C LEU A 67 6.23 2.44 0.00
#